data_AF-A0A7C3F0K4-F1
#
_entry.id   AF-A0A7C3F0K4-F1
#
_cell.length_a   1.000
_cell.length_b   1.000
_cell.length_c   1.000
_cell.angle_alpha   90.00
_cell.angle_beta   90.00
_cell.angle_gamma   90.00
#
_symmetry.space_group_name_H-M   'P 1'
#
loop_
_entity.id
_entity.type
_entity.pdbx_description
1 polymer ?
#
loop_
_entity_poly.entity_id
_entity_poly.type
_entity_poly.pdbx_seq_one_letter_code
_entity_poly.pdbx_strand_id
1 'polypeptide(L)'
;MSASLAPLALAFFAFPVYLIEILLPYPYFVEELTKFLLVYFLIKKEEDLKARMRTALASGLLFSLSESLFYFSLAANTSGINVILIRLTFTTILHSSTITLMTSALKNKVLLFTSLFISIAVHYLFNLFILKTF
;
A
#
# COMPACT_ATOMS: atom_id res chain seq x y z
N MET A 1 17.55 -7.01 -8.56
CA MET A 1 17.13 -5.85 -7.74
C MET A 1 17.40 -6.13 -6.27
N SER A 2 18.10 -5.20 -5.62
CA SER A 2 18.30 -5.17 -4.17
C SER A 2 17.00 -4.85 -3.44
N ALA A 3 16.89 -5.25 -2.17
CA ALA A 3 15.74 -4.93 -1.32
C ALA A 3 15.55 -3.41 -1.16
N SER A 4 16.65 -2.64 -1.21
CA SER A 4 16.64 -1.18 -1.15
C SER A 4 15.85 -0.48 -2.26
N LEU A 5 15.57 -1.16 -3.38
CA LEU A 5 14.77 -0.61 -4.47
C LEU A 5 13.25 -0.81 -4.27
N ALA A 6 12.83 -1.64 -3.30
CA ALA A 6 11.42 -1.92 -3.06
C ALA A 6 10.58 -0.67 -2.79
N PRO A 7 11.03 0.32 -1.99
CA PRO A 7 10.26 1.53 -1.75
C PRO A 7 10.03 2.35 -3.02
N LEU A 8 11.06 2.51 -3.87
CA LEU A 8 10.92 3.21 -5.15
C LEU A 8 10.02 2.45 -6.12
N ALA A 9 10.16 1.12 -6.17
CA ALA A 9 9.29 0.29 -7.01
C ALA A 9 7.82 0.48 -6.60
N LEU A 10 7.51 0.41 -5.30
CA LEU A 10 6.16 0.61 -4.79
C LEU A 10 5.63 2.02 -5.07
N ALA A 11 6.45 3.05 -4.91
CA ALA A 11 6.08 4.42 -5.29
C ALA A 11 5.67 4.49 -6.76
N PHE A 12 6.44 3.86 -7.66
CA PHE A 12 6.14 3.84 -9.08
C PHE A 12 4.90 3.01 -9.42
N PHE A 13 4.73 1.85 -8.77
CA PHE A 13 3.63 0.92 -9.04
C PHE A 13 2.25 1.47 -8.71
N ALA A 14 2.14 2.52 -7.88
CA ALA A 14 0.87 3.21 -7.67
C ALA A 14 0.24 3.70 -9.00
N PHE A 15 1.05 4.09 -9.99
CA PHE A 15 0.54 4.57 -11.28
C PHE A 15 -0.03 3.44 -12.18
N PRO A 16 0.71 2.35 -12.48
CA PRO A 16 0.14 1.20 -13.18
C PRO A 16 -1.07 0.62 -12.46
N VAL A 17 -1.07 0.60 -11.13
CA VAL A 17 -2.23 0.14 -10.37
C VAL A 17 -3.41 1.05 -10.64
N TYR A 18 -3.28 2.37 -10.47
CA TYR A 18 -4.33 3.34 -10.82
C TYR A 18 -4.91 3.13 -12.24
N LEU A 19 -4.08 2.85 -13.24
CA LEU A 19 -4.57 2.55 -14.60
C LEU A 19 -5.37 1.24 -14.67
N ILE A 20 -4.97 0.20 -13.95
CA ILE A 20 -5.69 -1.07 -13.86
C ILE A 20 -7.03 -0.87 -13.12
N GLU A 21 -7.08 0.01 -12.12
CA GLU A 21 -8.30 0.33 -11.37
C GLU A 21 -9.39 0.96 -12.22
N ILE A 22 -9.02 1.71 -13.26
CA ILE A 22 -9.97 2.23 -14.25
C ILE A 22 -10.67 1.08 -14.99
N LEU A 23 -10.00 -0.08 -15.13
CA LEU A 23 -10.49 -1.23 -15.89
C LEU A 23 -11.14 -2.31 -15.00
N LEU A 24 -10.77 -2.40 -13.71
CA LEU A 24 -11.22 -3.45 -12.80
C LEU A 24 -12.01 -2.87 -11.61
N PRO A 25 -13.17 -3.46 -11.23
CA PRO A 25 -14.02 -2.93 -10.17
C PRO A 25 -13.49 -3.15 -8.74
N TYR A 26 -12.30 -3.71 -8.57
CA TYR A 26 -11.73 -4.10 -7.27
C TYR A 26 -10.31 -3.54 -7.06
N PRO A 27 -10.16 -2.20 -6.94
CA PRO A 27 -8.86 -1.54 -6.86
C PRO A 27 -7.99 -2.05 -5.70
N TYR A 28 -8.59 -2.14 -4.52
CA TYR A 28 -7.96 -2.66 -3.30
C TYR A 28 -7.33 -4.07 -3.48
N PHE A 29 -7.91 -4.93 -4.32
CA PHE A 29 -7.36 -6.27 -4.55
C PHE A 29 -6.06 -6.20 -5.36
N VAL A 30 -6.06 -5.42 -6.44
CA VAL A 30 -4.90 -5.24 -7.34
C VAL A 30 -3.74 -4.59 -6.59
N GLU A 31 -4.05 -3.60 -5.77
CA GLU A 31 -3.11 -2.92 -4.91
C GLU A 31 -2.42 -3.84 -3.90
N GLU A 32 -3.19 -4.60 -3.13
CA GLU A 32 -2.64 -5.50 -2.12
C GLU A 32 -1.87 -6.67 -2.75
N LEU A 33 -2.31 -7.15 -3.93
CA LEU A 33 -1.58 -8.15 -4.69
C LEU A 33 -0.22 -7.59 -5.17
N THR A 34 -0.18 -6.36 -5.66
CA THR A 34 1.06 -5.70 -6.08
C THR A 34 2.03 -5.55 -4.91
N LYS A 35 1.55 -5.10 -3.76
CA LYS A 35 2.34 -5.00 -2.52
C LYS A 35 2.89 -6.36 -2.09
N PHE A 36 2.04 -7.39 -2.13
CA PHE A 36 2.44 -8.76 -1.82
C PHE A 36 3.58 -9.26 -2.71
N LEU A 37 3.48 -9.06 -4.03
CA LEU A 37 4.54 -9.47 -4.96
C LEU A 37 5.86 -8.75 -4.64
N LEU A 38 5.82 -7.46 -4.33
CA LEU A 38 7.02 -6.70 -3.99
C LEU A 38 7.59 -7.10 -2.62
N VAL A 39 6.75 -7.42 -1.64
CA VAL A 39 7.18 -7.99 -0.36
C VAL A 39 7.88 -9.34 -0.59
N TYR A 40 7.28 -10.22 -1.40
CA TYR A 40 7.78 -11.57 -1.65
C TYR A 40 9.08 -11.60 -2.46
N PHE A 41 9.18 -10.78 -3.51
CA PHE A 41 10.31 -10.81 -4.45
C PHE A 41 11.44 -9.82 -4.14
N LEU A 42 11.15 -8.72 -3.43
CA LEU A 42 12.15 -7.68 -3.11
C LEU A 42 12.43 -7.60 -1.62
N ILE A 43 11.43 -7.30 -0.79
CA ILE A 43 11.66 -7.04 0.66
C ILE A 43 12.19 -8.28 1.38
N LYS A 44 11.72 -9.48 1.00
CA LYS A 44 12.20 -10.77 1.53
C LYS A 44 13.73 -10.96 1.42
N LYS A 45 14.39 -10.31 0.45
CA LYS A 45 15.85 -10.45 0.22
C LYS A 45 16.70 -9.76 1.28
N GLU A 46 16.13 -8.85 2.07
CA GLU A 46 16.85 -8.19 3.16
C GLU A 46 17.06 -9.17 4.31
N GLU A 47 18.30 -9.52 4.64
CA GLU A 47 18.59 -10.56 5.64
C GLU A 47 18.29 -10.09 7.07
N ASP A 48 18.67 -8.86 7.39
CA ASP A 48 18.44 -8.27 8.71
C ASP A 48 16.97 -7.89 8.91
N LEU A 49 16.39 -8.32 10.03
CA LEU A 49 14.98 -8.06 10.35
C LEU A 49 14.72 -6.55 10.52
N LYS A 50 15.64 -5.81 11.14
CA LYS A 50 15.44 -4.36 11.37
C LYS A 50 15.47 -3.61 10.05
N ALA A 51 16.45 -3.90 9.19
CA ALA A 51 16.53 -3.35 7.84
C ALA A 51 15.28 -3.71 7.01
N ARG A 52 14.82 -4.96 7.09
CA ARG A 52 13.62 -5.41 6.37
C ARG A 52 12.38 -4.64 6.79
N MET A 53 12.18 -4.43 8.09
CA MET A 53 11.04 -3.67 8.61
C MET A 53 11.13 -2.18 8.28
N ARG A 54 12.34 -1.59 8.28
CA ARG A 54 12.55 -0.21 7.80
C ARG A 54 12.19 -0.08 6.32
N THR A 55 12.61 -1.03 5.50
CA THR A 55 12.27 -1.07 4.07
C THR A 55 10.77 -1.21 3.86
N ALA A 56 10.08 -2.04 4.65
CA ALA A 56 8.62 -2.18 4.62
C ALA A 56 7.88 -0.88 5.00
N LEU A 57 8.32 -0.19 6.05
CA LEU A 57 7.73 1.10 6.45
C LEU A 57 7.97 2.19 5.41
N ALA A 58 9.21 2.32 4.91
CA ALA A 58 9.54 3.26 3.85
C ALA A 58 8.73 3.00 2.57
N SER A 59 8.51 1.71 2.27
CA SER A 59 7.67 1.27 1.17
C SER A 59 6.22 1.69 1.32
N GLY A 60 5.62 1.53 2.50
CA GLY A 60 4.26 2.00 2.78
C GLY A 60 4.11 3.51 2.70
N LEU A 61 5.07 4.25 3.23
CA LEU A 61 5.11 5.71 3.15
C LEU A 61 5.18 6.21 1.70
N LEU A 62 6.09 5.65 0.88
CA LEU A 62 6.22 6.08 -0.50
C LEU A 62 5.05 5.64 -1.38
N PHE A 63 4.47 4.47 -1.12
CA PHE A 63 3.26 4.01 -1.79
C PHE A 63 2.09 4.96 -1.51
N SER A 64 1.84 5.29 -0.23
CA SER A 64 0.75 6.18 0.16
C SER A 64 0.92 7.60 -0.35
N LEU A 65 2.15 8.12 -0.37
CA LEU A 65 2.45 9.42 -0.95
C LEU A 65 2.15 9.43 -2.45
N SER A 66 2.58 8.40 -3.18
CA SER A 66 2.34 8.29 -4.62
C SER A 66 0.86 8.21 -4.96
N GLU A 67 0.11 7.36 -4.27
CA GLU A 67 -1.34 7.27 -4.41
C GLU A 67 -2.04 8.58 -4.05
N SER A 68 -1.64 9.21 -2.95
CA SER A 68 -2.22 10.47 -2.52
C SER A 68 -2.01 11.56 -3.57
N LEU A 69 -0.89 11.60 -4.29
CA LEU A 69 -0.67 12.57 -5.38
C LEU A 69 -1.71 12.43 -6.50
N PHE A 70 -2.11 11.20 -6.85
CA PHE A 70 -3.20 10.98 -7.80
C PHE A 70 -4.53 11.49 -7.26
N TYR A 71 -4.83 11.24 -5.98
CA TYR A 71 -6.04 11.77 -5.34
C TYR A 71 -6.01 13.29 -5.14
N PHE A 72 -4.86 13.89 -4.89
CA PHE A 72 -4.69 15.35 -4.76
C PHE A 72 -5.15 16.04 -6.03
N SER A 73 -4.83 15.49 -7.21
CA SER A 73 -5.25 16.06 -8.50
C SER A 73 -6.78 16.10 -8.66
N LEU A 74 -7.49 15.12 -8.09
CA LEU A 74 -8.95 15.03 -8.13
C LEU A 74 -9.58 15.91 -7.04
N ALA A 75 -9.07 15.81 -5.81
CA ALA A 75 -9.62 16.46 -4.62
C ALA A 75 -9.37 17.97 -4.57
N ALA A 76 -8.28 18.47 -5.17
CA ALA A 76 -8.00 19.91 -5.24
C ALA A 76 -9.13 20.72 -5.90
N ASN A 77 -9.96 20.06 -6.73
CA ASN A 77 -11.09 20.69 -7.41
C ASN A 77 -12.43 20.53 -6.66
N THR A 78 -12.51 19.66 -5.65
CA THR A 78 -13.80 19.26 -5.04
C THR A 78 -13.82 19.33 -3.51
N SER A 79 -12.68 19.45 -2.84
CA SER A 79 -12.56 19.28 -1.39
C SER A 79 -11.52 20.24 -0.78
N GLY A 80 -11.75 20.70 0.45
CA GLY A 80 -10.79 21.56 1.16
C GLY A 80 -9.51 20.82 1.59
N ILE A 81 -8.42 21.56 1.81
CA ILE A 81 -7.09 21.00 2.14
C ILE A 81 -7.10 20.06 3.37
N ASN A 82 -7.98 20.32 4.34
CA ASN A 82 -8.13 19.48 5.53
C ASN A 82 -8.55 18.04 5.19
N VAL A 83 -9.45 17.85 4.22
CA VAL A 83 -9.88 16.53 3.76
C VAL A 83 -8.70 15.77 3.19
N ILE A 84 -7.86 16.45 2.42
CA ILE A 84 -6.71 15.80 1.78
C ILE A 84 -5.66 15.37 2.81
N LEU A 85 -5.36 16.22 3.81
CA LEU A 85 -4.42 15.88 4.88
C LEU A 85 -4.90 14.70 5.72
N ILE A 86 -6.21 14.64 6.02
CA ILE A 86 -6.82 13.52 6.73
C ILE A 86 -6.70 12.24 5.90
N ARG A 87 -7.06 12.28 4.61
CA ARG A 87 -6.92 11.12 3.71
C ARG A 87 -5.48 10.65 3.60
N LEU A 88 -4.51 11.55 3.37
CA LEU A 88 -3.10 11.21 3.32
C LEU A 88 -2.63 10.47 4.59
N THR A 89 -3.07 10.94 5.76
CA THR A 89 -2.72 10.32 7.05
C THR A 89 -3.28 8.89 7.14
N PHE A 90 -4.57 8.72 6.85
CA PHE A 90 -5.26 7.43 6.93
C PHE A 90 -4.75 6.43 5.87
N THR A 91 -4.55 6.88 4.63
CA THR A 91 -3.97 6.09 3.53
C THR A 91 -2.54 5.66 3.89
N THR A 92 -1.74 6.55 4.49
CA THR A 92 -0.39 6.20 4.97
C THR A 92 -0.39 5.11 6.04
N ILE A 93 -1.30 5.20 7.02
CA ILE A 93 -1.47 4.17 8.05
C ILE A 93 -1.87 2.84 7.41
N LEU A 94 -2.81 2.85 6.46
CA LEU A 94 -3.25 1.66 5.75
C LEU A 94 -2.10 0.96 5.02
N HIS A 95 -1.38 1.65 4.13
CA HIS A 95 -0.34 0.99 3.32
C HIS A 95 0.87 0.58 4.13
N SER A 96 1.24 1.38 5.12
CA SER A 96 2.34 1.02 6.03
C SER A 96 1.98 -0.22 6.85
N SER A 97 0.75 -0.31 7.35
CA SER A 97 0.32 -1.46 8.15
C SER A 97 0.19 -2.74 7.33
N THR A 98 -0.40 -2.69 6.13
CA THR A 98 -0.58 -3.87 5.26
C THR A 98 0.76 -4.45 4.79
N ILE A 99 1.68 -3.60 4.33
CA ILE A 99 3.03 -4.06 3.92
C ILE A 99 3.81 -4.62 5.11
N THR A 100 3.71 -3.97 6.28
CA THR A 100 4.38 -4.44 7.50
C THR A 100 3.82 -5.77 7.99
N LEU A 101 2.51 -5.97 7.89
CA LEU A 101 1.82 -7.22 8.21
C LEU A 101 2.33 -8.36 7.33
N MET A 102 2.35 -8.17 6.00
CA MET A 102 2.87 -9.15 5.05
C MET A 102 4.36 -9.45 5.29
N THR A 103 5.15 -8.41 5.57
CA THR A 103 6.59 -8.55 5.86
C THR A 103 6.84 -9.37 7.11
N SER A 104 6.06 -9.15 8.17
CA SER A 104 6.15 -9.90 9.43
C SER A 104 5.79 -11.38 9.24
N ALA A 105 4.93 -11.69 8.27
CA ALA A 105 4.47 -13.03 7.97
C ALA A 105 5.41 -13.85 7.06
N LEU A 106 6.49 -13.25 6.52
CA LEU A 106 7.39 -13.89 5.53
C LEU A 106 8.01 -15.23 5.97
N LYS A 107 8.11 -15.49 7.28
CA LYS A 107 8.68 -16.74 7.81
C LYS A 107 7.76 -17.96 7.63
N ASN A 108 6.46 -17.75 7.44
CA ASN A 108 5.49 -18.83 7.32
C ASN A 108 4.58 -18.56 6.12
N LYS A 109 4.57 -19.48 5.15
CA LYS A 109 3.78 -19.34 3.91
C LYS A 109 2.28 -19.19 4.20
N VAL A 110 1.74 -19.96 5.14
CA VAL A 110 0.33 -19.87 5.53
C VAL A 110 0.05 -18.48 6.08
N LEU A 111 0.85 -18.00 7.03
CA LEU A 111 0.67 -16.64 7.57
C LEU A 111 0.85 -15.55 6.50
N LEU A 112 1.73 -15.77 5.52
CA LEU A 112 1.95 -14.82 4.43
C LEU A 112 0.72 -14.72 3.52
N PHE A 113 0.10 -15.84 3.15
CA PHE A 113 -1.16 -15.78 2.40
C PHE A 113 -2.32 -15.27 3.25
N THR A 114 -2.39 -15.66 4.54
CA THR A 114 -3.40 -15.13 5.47
C THR A 114 -3.27 -13.61 5.60
N SER A 115 -2.06 -13.06 5.71
CA SER A 115 -1.85 -11.62 5.77
C SER A 115 -2.27 -10.91 4.49
N LEU A 116 -2.08 -11.49 3.31
CA LEU A 116 -2.63 -10.96 2.05
C LEU A 116 -4.16 -10.84 2.12
N PHE A 117 -4.87 -11.91 2.50
CA PHE A 117 -6.33 -11.87 2.58
C PHE A 117 -6.82 -10.87 3.63
N ILE A 118 -6.14 -10.78 4.78
CA ILE A 118 -6.44 -9.77 5.80
C ILE A 118 -6.23 -8.36 5.24
N SER A 119 -5.11 -8.11 4.56
CA SER A 119 -4.80 -6.80 3.97
C SER A 119 -5.85 -6.38 2.93
N ILE A 120 -6.28 -7.30 2.06
CA ILE A 120 -7.35 -7.07 1.09
C ILE A 120 -8.65 -6.68 1.82
N ALA A 121 -9.03 -7.42 2.86
CA ALA A 121 -10.25 -7.15 3.62
C ALA A 121 -10.18 -5.80 4.35
N VAL A 122 -9.06 -5.50 5.02
CA VAL A 122 -8.84 -4.23 5.72
C VAL A 122 -8.88 -3.06 4.76
N HIS A 123 -8.24 -3.19 3.60
CA HIS A 123 -8.25 -2.16 2.58
C HIS A 123 -9.67 -1.94 2.02
N TYR A 124 -10.40 -3.02 1.69
CA TYR A 124 -11.79 -2.89 1.28
C TYR A 124 -12.65 -2.14 2.31
N LEU A 125 -12.54 -2.51 3.59
CA LEU A 125 -13.26 -1.84 4.69
C LEU A 125 -12.84 -0.37 4.84
N PHE A 126 -11.56 -0.07 4.64
CA PHE A 126 -11.04 1.29 4.63
C PHE A 126 -11.68 2.13 3.51
N ASN A 127 -11.77 1.59 2.30
CA ASN A 127 -12.40 2.30 1.18
C ASN A 127 -13.87 2.59 1.46
N LEU A 128 -14.60 1.64 2.06
CA LEU A 128 -15.98 1.87 2.51
C LEU A 128 -16.08 2.95 3.59
N PHE A 129 -15.13 2.98 4.52
CA PHE A 129 -15.09 3.99 5.59
C PHE A 129 -14.84 5.39 5.01
N ILE A 130 -13.86 5.53 4.12
CA ILE A 130 -13.54 6.81 3.47
C ILE A 130 -14.73 7.31 2.65
N LEU A 131 -15.33 6.46 1.81
CA LEU A 131 -16.45 6.83 0.94
C LEU A 131 -17.70 7.30 1.70
N LYS A 132 -17.91 6.81 2.93
CA LYS A 132 -19.07 7.18 3.76
C LYS A 132 -18.84 8.41 4.62
N THR A 133 -17.58 8.79 4.84
CA THR A 133 -17.19 9.82 5.81
C THR A 133 -16.77 11.13 5.14
N PHE A 134 -16.26 11.07 3.92
CA PHE A 134 -15.74 12.19 3.14
C PHE A 134 -16.37 12.21 1.75
#